data_AF-A0AAE0DVX2-F1
#
_entry.id   AF-A0AAE0DVX2-F1
#
_cell.length_a   1.000
_cell.length_b   1.000
_cell.length_c   1.000
_cell.angle_alpha   90.00
_cell.angle_beta   90.00
_cell.angle_gamma   90.00
#
_symmetry.space_group_name_H-M   'P 1'
#
loop_
_entity.id
_entity.type
_entity.pdbx_description
1 polymer ?
#
loop_
_entity_poly.entity_id
_entity_poly.type
_entity_poly.pdbx_seq_one_letter_code
_entity_poly.pdbx_strand_id
1 'polypeptide(L)'
;MNLCKLLASKKPDLLITFVTEETYTSSGNANFPPNIRFSYLPNNIIPSVESRAADVFSFRRAITTKLGAPFEEILDSFTQTTHPVTTILTDFSLSWAVHAGAHRNIPVAGFWSTTLTEFSMHLSYESLQRKTISDRFGRSKSEIVPKSSEVQYVRNRGLYLKSENPN
;
A
#
# COMPACT_ATOMS: atom_id res chain seq x y z
N MET A 1 -12.13 1.15 4.86
CA MET A 1 -13.51 1.18 4.31
C MET A 1 -14.26 2.50 4.54
N ASN A 2 -14.37 3.02 5.77
CA ASN A 2 -15.15 4.26 6.04
C ASN A 2 -14.69 5.48 5.22
N LEU A 3 -13.38 5.67 5.07
CA LEU A 3 -12.81 6.70 4.20
C LEU A 3 -13.29 6.55 2.74
N CYS A 4 -13.24 5.33 2.20
CA CYS A 4 -13.72 5.04 0.84
C CYS A 4 -15.21 5.36 0.67
N LYS A 5 -16.05 5.02 1.66
CA LYS A 5 -17.48 5.36 1.65
C LYS A 5 -17.70 6.88 1.63
N LEU A 6 -16.94 7.62 2.44
CA LEU A 6 -17.00 9.08 2.47
C LEU A 6 -16.58 9.70 1.13
N LEU A 7 -15.47 9.21 0.54
CA LEU A 7 -14.98 9.65 -0.76
C LEU A 7 -16.00 9.37 -1.87
N ALA A 8 -16.54 8.15 -1.92
CA ALA A 8 -17.56 7.74 -2.88
C ALA A 8 -18.83 8.60 -2.78
N SER A 9 -19.24 8.98 -1.57
CA SER A 9 -20.39 9.85 -1.34
C SER A 9 -20.14 11.30 -1.78
N LYS A 10 -18.91 11.82 -1.62
CA LYS A 10 -18.55 13.19 -1.99
C LYS A 10 -18.19 13.35 -3.47
N LYS A 11 -17.74 12.29 -4.12
CA LYS A 11 -17.38 12.25 -5.54
C LYS A 11 -17.96 11.00 -6.21
N PRO A 12 -19.22 11.07 -6.69
CA PRO A 12 -19.88 9.93 -7.33
C PRO A 12 -19.13 9.39 -8.56
N ASP A 13 -18.40 10.25 -9.27
CA ASP A 13 -17.60 9.87 -10.44
C ASP A 13 -16.33 9.08 -10.09
N LEU A 14 -15.95 9.03 -8.81
CA LEU A 14 -14.80 8.26 -8.36
C LEU A 14 -15.17 6.78 -8.26
N LEU A 15 -14.58 5.97 -9.13
CA LEU A 15 -14.61 4.51 -9.01
C LEU A 15 -13.54 4.05 -8.02
N ILE A 16 -13.96 3.41 -6.93
CA ILE A 16 -13.07 2.87 -5.91
C ILE A 16 -13.12 1.35 -5.97
N THR A 17 -12.00 0.71 -6.27
CA THR A 17 -11.85 -0.75 -6.11
C THR A 17 -11.10 -1.04 -4.81
N PHE A 18 -11.79 -1.68 -3.86
CA PHE A 18 -11.19 -2.10 -2.59
C PHE A 18 -10.54 -3.48 -2.77
N VAL A 19 -9.21 -3.53 -2.68
CA VAL A 19 -8.45 -4.78 -2.77
C VAL A 19 -8.27 -5.35 -1.35
N THR A 20 -8.71 -6.58 -1.14
CA THR A 20 -8.76 -7.21 0.19
C THR A 20 -8.52 -8.71 0.06
N GLU A 21 -8.06 -9.38 1.10
CA GLU A 21 -8.05 -10.85 1.14
C GLU A 21 -9.42 -11.39 1.61
N GLU A 22 -10.11 -10.66 2.49
CA GLU A 22 -11.40 -11.12 3.01
C GLU A 22 -12.54 -10.89 2.01
N THR A 23 -13.34 -11.92 1.75
CA THR A 23 -14.59 -11.78 1.02
C THR A 23 -15.62 -11.09 1.91
N TYR A 24 -15.92 -9.81 1.61
CA TYR A 24 -16.94 -9.02 2.31
C TYR A 24 -18.38 -9.54 2.15
N THR A 25 -18.57 -10.66 1.44
CA THR A 25 -19.83 -11.41 1.38
C THR A 25 -20.19 -12.11 2.69
N SER A 26 -19.23 -12.29 3.61
CA SER A 26 -19.45 -12.91 4.93
C SER A 26 -20.18 -12.01 5.93
N SER A 27 -20.24 -10.69 5.70
CA SER A 27 -21.08 -9.76 6.44
C SER A 27 -22.34 -9.44 5.64
N GLY A 28 -23.37 -10.27 5.75
CA GLY A 28 -24.66 -10.04 5.08
C GLY A 28 -25.14 -8.58 5.25
N ASN A 29 -25.58 -7.94 4.16
CA ASN A 29 -26.19 -6.61 4.07
C ASN A 29 -25.29 -5.35 3.99
N ALA A 30 -24.09 -5.41 3.43
CA ALA A 30 -23.41 -4.17 3.09
C ALA A 30 -23.88 -3.62 1.72
N ASN A 31 -24.91 -2.76 1.73
CA ASN A 31 -25.27 -1.92 0.59
C ASN A 31 -24.12 -0.93 0.33
N PHE A 32 -23.14 -1.32 -0.47
CA PHE A 32 -22.07 -0.42 -0.90
C PHE A 32 -22.57 0.50 -2.02
N PRO A 33 -22.13 1.77 -2.06
CA PRO A 33 -22.36 2.63 -3.21
C PRO A 33 -21.93 1.94 -4.51
N PRO A 34 -22.63 2.14 -5.65
CA PRO A 34 -22.35 1.45 -6.92
C PRO A 34 -20.95 1.77 -7.48
N ASN A 35 -20.35 2.87 -7.03
CA ASN A 35 -18.98 3.28 -7.35
C ASN A 35 -17.92 2.68 -6.42
N ILE A 36 -18.28 1.74 -5.54
CA ILE A 36 -17.34 0.89 -4.79
C ILE A 36 -17.43 -0.54 -5.31
N ARG A 37 -16.29 -1.07 -5.75
CA ARG A 37 -16.10 -2.46 -6.20
C ARG A 37 -15.09 -3.16 -5.31
N PHE A 38 -15.03 -4.48 -5.42
CA PHE A 38 -14.08 -5.30 -4.68
C PHE A 38 -13.23 -6.13 -5.64
N SER A 39 -11.96 -6.28 -5.29
CA SER A 39 -11.06 -7.28 -5.87
C SER A 39 -10.40 -8.04 -4.73
N TYR A 40 -10.13 -9.32 -4.95
CA TYR A 40 -9.77 -10.23 -3.88
C TYR A 40 -8.36 -10.80 -4.09
N LEU A 41 -7.52 -10.66 -3.07
CA LEU A 41 -6.23 -11.34 -2.99
C LEU A 41 -6.47 -12.83 -2.67
N PRO A 42 -5.56 -13.74 -3.05
CA PRO A 42 -5.74 -15.17 -2.79
C PRO A 42 -5.76 -15.51 -1.30
N ASN A 43 -6.80 -16.24 -0.86
CA ASN A 43 -7.08 -16.54 0.56
C ASN A 43 -6.08 -17.50 1.24
N ASN A 44 -5.17 -18.12 0.49
CA ASN A 44 -4.24 -19.14 0.99
C ASN A 44 -2.83 -18.61 1.30
N ILE A 45 -2.60 -17.30 1.17
CA ILE A 45 -1.26 -16.71 1.28
C ILE A 45 -0.93 -16.28 2.72
N ILE A 46 -1.96 -15.89 3.48
CA ILE A 46 -1.83 -15.34 4.84
C ILE A 46 -2.61 -16.21 5.85
N PRO A 47 -2.25 -16.18 7.15
CA PRO A 47 -2.98 -16.90 8.19
C PRO A 47 -4.48 -16.55 8.22
N SER A 48 -5.31 -17.57 8.50
CA SER A 48 -6.76 -17.41 8.66
C SER A 48 -7.10 -16.42 9.77
N VAL A 49 -8.24 -15.74 9.67
CA VAL A 49 -8.66 -14.67 10.60
C VAL A 49 -8.56 -15.12 12.07
N GLU A 50 -8.96 -16.36 12.36
CA GLU A 50 -8.98 -16.95 13.70
C GLU A 50 -7.58 -17.10 14.30
N SER A 51 -6.56 -17.27 13.45
CA SER A 51 -5.17 -17.50 13.86
C SER A 51 -4.33 -16.22 13.96
N ARG A 52 -4.81 -15.08 13.44
CA ARG A 52 -4.04 -13.82 13.36
C ARG A 52 -3.67 -13.26 14.73
N ALA A 53 -4.58 -13.36 15.69
CA ALA A 53 -4.36 -12.86 17.05
C ALA A 53 -3.38 -13.74 17.85
N ALA A 54 -3.29 -15.03 17.52
CA ALA A 54 -2.38 -15.96 18.18
C ALA A 54 -0.90 -15.69 17.83
N ASP A 55 -0.63 -15.20 16.62
CA ASP A 55 0.71 -14.79 16.18
C ASP A 55 0.66 -13.57 15.25
N VAL A 56 0.54 -12.39 15.87
CA VAL A 56 0.45 -11.10 15.18
C VAL A 56 1.72 -10.79 14.39
N PHE A 57 2.89 -11.24 14.84
CA PHE A 57 4.16 -10.97 14.17
C PHE A 57 4.30 -11.78 12.88
N SER A 58 4.00 -13.08 12.93
CA SER A 58 4.00 -13.92 11.73
C SER A 58 2.93 -13.48 10.74
N PHE A 59 1.76 -13.08 11.22
CA PHE A 59 0.72 -12.47 10.38
C PHE A 59 1.24 -11.20 9.70
N ARG A 60 1.80 -10.25 10.47
CA ARG A 60 2.35 -8.99 9.93
C ARG A 60 3.47 -9.26 8.91
N ARG A 61 4.34 -10.24 9.17
CA ARG A 61 5.38 -10.65 8.23
C ARG A 61 4.79 -11.23 6.95
N ALA A 62 3.76 -12.07 7.05
CA ALA A 62 3.10 -12.65 5.88
C ALA A 62 2.47 -11.57 4.98
N ILE A 63 1.69 -10.63 5.55
CA ILE A 63 1.03 -9.57 4.77
C ILE A 63 2.04 -8.61 4.12
N THR A 64 3.18 -8.35 4.76
CA THR A 64 4.20 -7.42 4.25
C THR A 64 5.14 -8.05 3.22
N THR A 65 5.23 -9.38 3.17
CA THR A 65 6.19 -10.08 2.29
C THR A 65 5.55 -10.90 1.17
N LYS A 66 4.33 -11.39 1.36
CA LYS A 66 3.71 -12.34 0.42
C LYS A 66 2.61 -11.76 -0.46
N LEU A 67 2.03 -10.62 -0.08
CA LEU A 67 0.89 -10.03 -0.81
C LEU A 67 1.29 -9.08 -1.96
N GLY A 68 2.58 -8.73 -2.08
CA GLY A 68 3.04 -7.81 -3.12
C GLY A 68 2.81 -8.33 -4.53
N ALA A 69 3.29 -9.55 -4.85
CA ALA A 69 3.11 -10.13 -6.18
C ALA A 69 1.62 -10.35 -6.55
N PRO A 70 0.77 -10.93 -5.69
CA PRO A 70 -0.66 -11.03 -5.97
C PRO A 70 -1.35 -9.67 -6.19
N PHE A 71 -0.91 -8.62 -5.47
CA PHE A 71 -1.42 -7.27 -5.69
C PHE A 71 -1.03 -6.72 -7.07
N GLU A 72 0.21 -6.96 -7.50
CA GLU A 72 0.66 -6.57 -8.84
C GLU A 72 -0.15 -7.27 -9.95
N GLU A 73 -0.45 -8.56 -9.80
CA GLU A 73 -1.31 -9.30 -10.73
C GLU A 73 -2.71 -8.67 -10.84
N ILE A 74 -3.28 -8.23 -9.70
CA ILE A 74 -4.55 -7.51 -9.68
C ILE A 74 -4.43 -6.16 -10.43
N LEU A 75 -3.36 -5.39 -10.20
CA LEU A 75 -3.14 -4.15 -10.93
C LEU A 75 -3.04 -4.38 -12.44
N ASP A 76 -2.34 -5.43 -12.86
CA ASP A 76 -2.17 -5.79 -14.27
C ASP A 76 -3.53 -6.13 -14.90
N SER A 77 -4.43 -6.79 -14.16
CA SER A 77 -5.80 -7.04 -14.64
C SER A 77 -6.59 -5.76 -14.91
N PHE A 78 -6.32 -4.66 -14.19
CA PHE A 78 -7.02 -3.38 -14.40
C PHE A 78 -6.52 -2.62 -15.63
N THR A 79 -5.29 -2.87 -16.08
CA THR A 79 -4.73 -2.21 -17.27
C THR A 79 -5.53 -2.48 -18.55
N GLN A 80 -6.27 -3.60 -18.58
CA GLN A 80 -7.09 -4.03 -19.71
C GLN A 80 -8.55 -3.55 -19.60
N THR A 81 -8.89 -2.79 -18.56
CA THR A 81 -10.26 -2.31 -18.34
C THR A 81 -10.49 -0.92 -18.89
N THR A 82 -11.75 -0.53 -19.07
CA THR A 82 -12.16 0.83 -19.47
C THR A 82 -11.83 1.90 -18.44
N HIS A 83 -11.41 1.52 -17.22
CA HIS A 83 -11.13 2.42 -16.11
C HIS A 83 -9.71 2.16 -15.56
N PRO A 84 -8.67 2.77 -16.15
CA PRO A 84 -7.30 2.59 -15.67
C PRO A 84 -7.14 3.12 -14.25
N VAL A 85 -6.23 2.50 -13.49
CA VAL A 85 -5.92 2.93 -12.11
C VAL A 85 -5.19 4.26 -12.13
N THR A 86 -5.79 5.28 -11.52
CA THR A 86 -5.22 6.64 -11.48
C THR A 86 -4.52 6.98 -10.17
N THR A 87 -4.82 6.26 -9.09
CA THR A 87 -4.21 6.47 -7.76
C THR A 87 -4.37 5.21 -6.92
N ILE A 88 -3.35 4.90 -6.11
CA ILE A 88 -3.40 3.85 -5.10
C ILE A 88 -3.49 4.50 -3.71
N LEU A 89 -4.48 4.08 -2.92
CA LEU A 89 -4.56 4.40 -1.49
C LEU A 89 -4.21 3.12 -0.72
N THR A 90 -3.13 3.13 0.05
CA THR A 90 -2.64 1.95 0.78
C THR A 90 -2.45 2.25 2.26
N ASP A 91 -2.52 1.21 3.09
CA ASP A 91 -2.00 1.33 4.45
C ASP A 91 -0.48 1.58 4.37
N PHE A 92 0.00 2.58 5.10
CA PHE A 92 1.39 3.02 5.01
C PHE A 92 2.40 1.96 5.45
N SER A 93 1.97 0.93 6.19
CA SER A 93 2.82 -0.22 6.53
C SER A 93 3.03 -1.22 5.37
N LEU A 94 2.28 -1.11 4.28
CA LEU A 94 2.34 -2.01 3.11
C LEU A 94 3.19 -1.40 1.99
N SER A 95 4.51 -1.43 2.17
CA SER A 95 5.48 -0.83 1.23
C SER A 95 5.42 -1.41 -0.18
N TRP A 96 4.99 -2.67 -0.35
CA TRP A 96 4.85 -3.29 -1.67
C TRP A 96 3.86 -2.54 -2.57
N ALA A 97 2.80 -1.92 -2.01
CA ALA A 97 1.85 -1.13 -2.80
C ALA A 97 2.49 0.17 -3.32
N VAL A 98 3.40 0.74 -2.52
CA VAL A 98 4.18 1.93 -2.91
C VAL A 98 5.10 1.59 -4.06
N HIS A 99 5.82 0.47 -3.98
CA HIS A 99 6.69 0.01 -5.07
C HIS A 99 5.90 -0.33 -6.34
N ALA A 100 4.78 -1.05 -6.21
CA ALA A 100 3.92 -1.38 -7.34
C ALA A 100 3.40 -0.13 -8.07
N GLY A 101 3.01 0.91 -7.32
CA GLY A 101 2.62 2.20 -7.87
C GLY A 101 3.79 2.93 -8.54
N ALA A 102 4.96 2.96 -7.90
CA ALA A 102 6.18 3.56 -8.46
C ALA A 102 6.57 2.91 -9.80
N HIS A 103 6.57 1.57 -9.87
CA HIS A 103 6.90 0.83 -11.09
C HIS A 103 5.94 1.11 -12.26
N ARG A 104 4.70 1.51 -11.97
CA ARG A 104 3.65 1.77 -12.96
C ARG A 104 3.37 3.26 -13.16
N ASN A 105 4.17 4.15 -12.54
CA ASN A 105 3.96 5.60 -12.54
C ASN A 105 2.54 6.01 -12.05
N ILE A 106 2.01 5.28 -11.07
CA ILE A 106 0.72 5.55 -10.42
C ILE A 106 0.97 6.27 -9.09
N PRO A 107 0.37 7.46 -8.84
CA PRO A 107 0.45 8.14 -7.56
C PRO A 107 -0.03 7.26 -6.40
N VAL A 108 0.69 7.29 -5.28
CA VAL A 108 0.37 6.51 -4.08
C VAL A 108 0.15 7.43 -2.88
N ALA A 109 -1.01 7.31 -2.25
CA ALA A 109 -1.32 7.94 -0.97
C ALA A 109 -1.21 6.91 0.16
N GLY A 110 -0.34 7.18 1.13
CA GLY A 110 -0.22 6.37 2.34
C GLY A 110 -1.25 6.79 3.39
N PHE A 111 -1.98 5.82 3.93
CA PHE A 111 -2.94 6.01 5.02
C PHE A 111 -2.42 5.32 6.28
N TRP A 112 -2.38 6.03 7.40
CA TRP A 112 -2.04 5.45 8.69
C TRP A 112 -3.29 5.35 9.55
N SER A 113 -3.75 4.13 9.78
CA SER A 113 -5.00 3.85 10.47
C SER A 113 -4.87 3.82 12.00
N THR A 114 -3.63 3.88 12.52
CA THR A 114 -3.33 3.73 13.95
C THR A 114 -2.94 5.07 14.60
N THR A 115 -2.34 5.05 15.79
CA THR A 115 -1.98 6.26 16.54
C THR A 115 -0.80 7.02 15.93
N LEU A 116 -0.74 8.33 16.18
CA LEU A 116 0.38 9.19 15.77
C LEU A 116 1.71 8.76 16.42
N THR A 117 1.64 8.23 17.64
CA THR A 117 2.82 7.71 18.36
C THR A 117 3.40 6.52 17.63
N GLU A 118 2.58 5.54 17.26
CA GLU A 118 3.03 4.39 16.48
C GLU A 118 3.58 4.80 15.11
N PHE A 119 2.96 5.79 14.46
CA PHE A 119 3.48 6.36 13.22
C PHE A 119 4.88 6.95 13.41
N SER A 120 5.06 7.75 14.46
CA SER A 120 6.33 8.40 14.77
C SER A 120 7.42 7.38 15.10
N MET A 121 7.08 6.33 15.84
CA MET A 121 7.98 5.20 16.12
C MET A 121 8.36 4.48 14.82
N HIS A 122 7.40 4.20 13.95
CA HIS A 122 7.64 3.53 12.67
C HIS A 122 8.59 4.35 11.77
N LEU A 123 8.36 5.65 11.64
CA LEU A 123 9.26 6.54 10.88
C LEU A 123 10.66 6.65 11.50
N SER A 124 10.73 6.70 12.83
CA SER A 124 12.00 6.79 13.55
C SER A 124 12.81 5.51 13.38
N TYR A 125 12.17 4.34 13.47
CA TYR A 125 12.79 3.05 13.23
C TYR A 125 13.40 2.97 11.81
N GLU A 126 12.63 3.33 10.78
CA GLU A 126 13.11 3.37 9.40
C GLU A 126 14.32 4.31 9.21
N SER A 127 14.29 5.47 9.86
CA SER A 127 15.40 6.43 9.83
C SER A 127 16.67 5.87 10.49
N LEU A 128 16.52 5.19 11.63
CA LEU A 128 17.63 4.58 12.35
C LEU A 128 18.25 3.41 11.58
N GLN A 129 17.42 2.56 10.96
CA GLN A 129 17.90 1.48 10.09
C GLN A 129 18.73 2.03 8.92
N ARG A 130 18.26 3.10 8.26
CA ARG A 130 18.99 3.76 7.18
C ARG A 130 20.35 4.31 7.62
N LYS A 131 20.39 5.00 8.75
CA LYS A 131 21.66 5.52 9.32
C LYS A 131 22.62 4.36 9.64
N THR A 132 22.13 3.33 10.31
CA THR A 132 22.94 2.16 10.68
C THR A 132 23.56 1.46 9.47
N ILE A 133 22.80 1.32 8.37
CA ILE A 133 23.30 0.75 7.11
C ILE A 133 24.37 1.67 6.49
N SER A 134 24.10 2.98 6.43
CA SER A 134 25.05 3.98 5.92
C SER A 134 26.36 3.96 6.71
N ASP A 135 26.28 3.94 8.03
CA ASP A 135 27.44 3.98 8.93
C ASP A 135 28.27 2.69 8.87
N ARG A 136 27.63 1.52 8.74
CA ARG A 136 28.34 0.23 8.65
C ARG A 136 29.01 -0.02 7.31
N PHE A 137 28.43 0.46 6.22
CA PHE A 137 28.89 0.10 4.87
C PHE A 137 29.54 1.26 4.12
N GLY A 138 29.54 2.48 4.66
CA GLY A 138 30.22 3.65 4.07
C GLY A 138 29.74 4.03 2.66
N ARG A 139 28.63 3.43 2.18
CA ARG A 139 28.14 3.60 0.81
C ARG A 139 26.83 4.37 0.78
N SER A 140 26.77 5.35 -0.12
CA SER A 140 25.52 5.92 -0.60
C SER A 140 24.65 4.82 -1.24
N LYS A 141 23.34 4.89 -1.03
CA LYS A 141 22.33 3.90 -1.46
C LYS A 141 22.41 3.51 -2.95
N SER A 142 23.01 4.35 -3.80
CA SER A 142 23.15 4.12 -5.24
C SER A 142 23.90 2.85 -5.63
N GLU A 143 24.68 2.26 -4.71
CA GLU A 143 25.45 1.03 -4.99
C GLU A 143 24.85 -0.25 -4.41
N ILE A 144 23.85 -0.17 -3.53
CA ILE A 144 23.35 -1.35 -2.78
C ILE A 144 21.88 -1.66 -3.10
N VAL A 145 21.09 -0.68 -3.54
CA VAL A 145 19.66 -0.85 -3.82
C VAL A 145 19.37 -0.45 -5.27
N PRO A 146 18.66 -1.26 -6.07
CA PRO A 146 18.25 -0.85 -7.41
C PRO A 146 17.56 0.53 -7.36
N LYS A 147 17.85 1.37 -8.37
CA LYS A 147 17.35 2.75 -8.53
C LYS A 147 15.82 2.91 -8.44
N SER A 148 15.03 1.84 -8.40
CA SER A 148 13.57 1.86 -8.29
C SER A 148 13.02 2.15 -6.88
N SER A 149 13.88 2.46 -5.90
CA SER A 149 13.53 2.51 -4.47
C SER A 149 13.55 3.91 -3.83
N GLU A 150 13.67 4.99 -4.61
CA GLU A 150 13.65 6.36 -4.07
C GLU A 150 12.21 6.84 -3.82
N VAL A 151 11.71 6.60 -2.61
CA VAL A 151 10.59 7.38 -2.05
C VAL A 151 11.18 8.61 -1.36
N GLN A 152 11.11 9.78 -2.01
CA GLN A 152 11.54 11.04 -1.39
C GLN A 152 10.50 11.59 -0.43
N TYR A 153 10.96 11.97 0.76
CA TYR A 153 10.14 12.48 1.86
C TYR A 153 10.10 14.01 1.81
N VAL A 154 9.04 14.61 1.27
CA VAL A 154 8.89 16.08 1.27
C VAL A 154 8.28 16.52 2.59
N ARG A 155 9.14 17.00 3.49
CA ARG A 155 8.77 17.68 4.74
C ARG A 155 7.87 18.88 4.38
N ASN A 156 6.55 18.74 4.58
CA ASN A 156 5.48 19.75 4.54
C ASN A 156 4.41 19.69 3.43
N ARG A 157 4.38 18.76 2.47
CA ARG A 157 3.21 18.61 1.57
C ARG A 157 3.05 17.20 1.00
N GLY A 158 2.53 16.25 1.78
CA GLY A 158 2.17 14.92 1.28
C GLY A 158 3.35 14.12 0.70
N LEU A 159 3.14 12.83 0.48
CA LEU A 159 4.11 11.98 -0.23
C LEU A 159 3.82 12.10 -1.72
N TYR A 160 4.78 12.59 -2.50
CA TYR A 160 4.74 12.55 -3.96
C TYR A 160 6.07 11.99 -4.47
N LEU A 161 6.01 10.98 -5.34
CA LEU A 161 7.15 10.58 -6.16
C LEU A 161 7.30 11.62 -7.28
N LYS A 162 8.42 12.33 -7.31
CA LYS A 162 8.75 13.24 -8.40
C LYS A 162 9.47 12.43 -9.48
N SER A 163 8.85 12.28 -10.65
CA SER A 163 9.53 11.78 -11.85
C SER A 163 10.47 12.88 -12.36
N GLU A 164 11.77 12.65 -12.24
CA GLU A 164 12.77 13.46 -12.95
C GLU A 164 13.08 12.77 -14.28
N ASN A 165 12.57 13.34 -15.38
CA ASN A 165 13.01 12.99 -16.73
C ASN A 165 14.43 13.54 -16.96
N PRO A 166 15.41 12.73 -17.38
CA PRO A 166 16.59 13.24 -18.04
C PRO A 166 16.32 13.38 -19.55
N ASN A 167 16.68 14.54 -20.10
CA ASN A 167 16.96 14.72 -21.53
C ASN A 167 18.13 13.82 -21.97
#